data_AF-A0A4R1GDH8-F1
#
_entry.id   AF-A0A4R1GDH8-F1
#
_cell.length_a   1.000
_cell.length_b   1.000
_cell.length_c   1.000
_cell.angle_alpha   90.00
_cell.angle_beta   90.00
_cell.angle_gamma   90.00
#
_symmetry.space_group_name_H-M   'P 1'
#
loop_
_entity.id
_entity.type
_entity.pdbx_description
1 polymer ?
#
loop_
_entity_poly.entity_id
_entity_poly.type
_entity_poly.pdbx_seq_one_letter_code
_entity_poly.pdbx_strand_id
1 'polypeptide(L)'
;MTTSSHTPISTSKASLAFHRKLYLCWLISREEHNLSSLQKATGMPRRTLQDTLKSVDDLGIQCDFEQQDGARNNQGHYRVTDWGPIRPEWITERADEIADALGIVTAEA
;
A
#
# COMPACT_ATOMS: atom_id res chain seq x y z
N MET A 1 -12.52 -23.57 21.07
CA MET A 1 -12.64 -22.30 20.32
C MET A 1 -11.48 -21.44 20.75
N THR A 2 -10.40 -21.40 19.97
CA THR A 2 -9.25 -20.54 20.27
C THR A 2 -9.58 -19.13 19.82
N THR A 3 -9.88 -18.24 20.76
CA THR A 3 -9.91 -16.80 20.51
C THR A 3 -8.49 -16.38 20.16
N SER A 4 -8.18 -16.25 18.86
CA SER A 4 -6.94 -15.65 18.41
C SER A 4 -6.93 -14.21 18.90
N SER A 5 -6.11 -13.92 19.90
CA SER A 5 -5.86 -12.56 20.38
C SER A 5 -5.10 -11.79 19.29
N HIS A 6 -5.84 -11.07 18.45
CA HIS A 6 -5.26 -10.24 17.40
C HIS A 6 -4.70 -8.96 18.01
N THR A 7 -3.42 -8.66 17.77
CA THR A 7 -2.81 -7.43 18.28
C THR A 7 -3.23 -6.26 17.40
N PRO A 8 -3.85 -5.19 17.93
CA PRO A 8 -4.30 -4.06 17.12
C PRO A 8 -3.11 -3.30 16.49
N ILE A 9 -3.37 -2.62 15.38
CA ILE A 9 -2.37 -1.78 14.72
C ILE A 9 -1.99 -0.60 15.64
N SER A 10 -0.70 -0.46 15.95
CA SER A 10 -0.21 0.65 16.78
C SER A 10 -0.36 1.99 16.06
N THR A 11 -0.79 3.02 16.79
CA THR A 11 -0.95 4.41 16.30
C THR A 11 0.36 5.22 16.33
N SER A 12 1.48 4.60 16.70
CA SER A 12 2.78 5.28 16.67
C SER A 12 3.19 5.65 15.23
N LYS A 13 3.91 6.75 15.07
CA LYS A 13 4.36 7.25 13.75
C LYS A 13 5.13 6.19 12.95
N ALA A 14 6.00 5.43 13.60
CA ALA A 14 6.77 4.37 12.97
C ALA A 14 5.89 3.21 12.50
N SER A 15 4.94 2.77 13.34
CA SER A 15 3.96 1.74 12.97
C SER A 15 3.10 2.19 11.79
N LEU A 16 2.57 3.41 11.81
CA LEU A 16 1.76 3.93 10.71
C LEU A 16 2.57 4.09 9.41
N ALA A 17 3.85 4.43 9.49
CA ALA A 17 4.72 4.46 8.31
C ALA A 17 4.94 3.08 7.71
N PHE A 18 5.20 2.07 8.56
CA PHE A 18 5.34 0.68 8.14
C PHE A 18 4.07 0.15 7.46
N HIS A 19 2.91 0.29 8.12
CA HIS A 19 1.65 -0.22 7.59
C HIS A 19 1.19 0.53 6.33
N ARG A 20 1.52 1.81 6.18
CA ARG A 20 1.27 2.54 4.93
C ARG A 20 2.03 1.94 3.74
N LYS A 21 3.29 1.53 3.92
CA LYS A 21 4.07 0.85 2.87
C LYS A 21 3.36 -0.44 2.46
N LEU A 22 2.99 -1.27 3.43
CA LEU A 22 2.28 -2.53 3.20
C LEU A 22 0.94 -2.32 2.48
N TYR A 23 0.14 -1.37 2.94
CA TYR A 23 -1.18 -1.09 2.37
C TYR A 23 -1.11 -0.60 0.92
N LEU A 24 -0.16 0.29 0.60
CA LEU A 24 0.03 0.75 -0.78
C LEU A 24 0.47 -0.38 -1.70
N CYS A 25 1.43 -1.22 -1.29
CA CYS A 25 1.83 -2.39 -2.06
C CYS A 25 0.67 -3.37 -2.27
N TRP A 26 -0.17 -3.54 -1.25
CA TRP A 26 -1.32 -4.42 -1.33
C TRP A 26 -2.36 -3.90 -2.33
N LEU A 27 -2.68 -2.60 -2.32
CA LEU A 27 -3.54 -1.99 -3.36
C LEU A 27 -2.96 -2.23 -4.76
N ILE A 28 -1.67 -1.92 -4.94
CA ILE A 28 -0.95 -2.08 -6.22
C ILE A 28 -0.95 -3.53 -6.71
N SER A 29 -0.89 -4.51 -5.80
CA SER A 29 -0.91 -5.93 -6.17
C SER A 29 -2.26 -6.42 -6.69
N ARG A 30 -3.35 -5.69 -6.40
CA ARG A 30 -4.72 -6.07 -6.74
C ARG A 30 -5.21 -5.44 -8.03
N GLU A 31 -4.82 -4.19 -8.28
CA GLU A 31 -5.28 -3.39 -9.41
C GLU A 31 -4.15 -2.48 -9.92
N GLU A 32 -4.22 -2.13 -11.21
CA GLU A 32 -3.26 -1.21 -11.81
C GLU A 32 -3.38 0.19 -11.21
N HIS A 33 -2.38 0.59 -10.44
CA HIS A 33 -2.38 1.84 -9.72
C HIS A 33 -1.25 2.77 -10.16
N ASN A 34 -1.59 4.01 -10.49
CA ASN A 34 -0.65 5.14 -10.54
C ASN A 34 -0.88 6.10 -9.36
N LEU A 35 -0.01 7.11 -9.21
CA LEU A 35 -0.12 8.09 -8.11
C LEU A 35 -1.49 8.79 -8.04
N SER A 36 -2.15 9.06 -9.17
CA SER A 36 -3.47 9.71 -9.16
C SER A 36 -4.55 8.76 -8.67
N SER A 37 -4.55 7.51 -9.12
CA SER A 37 -5.49 6.49 -8.66
C SER A 37 -5.29 6.14 -7.17
N LEU A 38 -4.04 6.06 -6.69
CA LEU A 38 -3.73 5.85 -5.27
C LEU A 38 -4.20 7.02 -4.41
N GLN A 39 -4.04 8.25 -4.90
CA GLN A 39 -4.54 9.44 -4.20
C GLN A 39 -6.06 9.42 -4.07
N LYS A 40 -6.78 8.98 -5.10
CA LYS A 40 -8.24 8.80 -5.04
C LYS A 40 -8.63 7.69 -4.07
N ALA A 41 -7.94 6.55 -4.12
CA ALA A 41 -8.25 5.38 -3.29
C ALA A 41 -7.95 5.59 -1.80
N THR A 42 -6.96 6.43 -1.47
CA THR A 42 -6.47 6.58 -0.08
C THR A 42 -6.73 7.94 0.55
N GLY A 43 -7.05 8.96 -0.25
CA GLY A 43 -7.12 10.36 0.19
C GLY A 43 -5.75 10.97 0.57
N MET A 44 -4.64 10.22 0.48
CA MET A 44 -3.34 10.70 0.91
C MET A 44 -2.79 11.77 -0.04
N PRO A 45 -2.06 12.79 0.48
CA PRO A 45 -1.35 13.74 -0.35
C PRO A 45 -0.37 13.03 -1.29
N ARG A 46 -0.26 13.49 -2.54
CA ARG A 46 0.65 12.93 -3.55
C ARG A 46 2.09 12.78 -3.03
N ARG A 47 2.59 13.76 -2.26
CA ARG A 47 3.94 13.72 -1.68
C ARG A 47 4.11 12.54 -0.72
N THR A 48 3.10 12.25 0.10
CA THR A 48 3.08 11.09 1.03
C THR A 48 3.14 9.78 0.27
N LEU A 49 2.37 9.64 -0.81
CA LEU A 49 2.40 8.43 -1.66
C LEU A 49 3.79 8.23 -2.28
N GLN A 50 4.37 9.30 -2.82
CA GLN A 50 5.71 9.26 -3.41
C GLN A 50 6.79 8.90 -2.40
N ASP A 51 6.80 9.50 -1.20
CA ASP A 51 7.77 9.16 -0.15
C ASP A 51 7.61 7.72 0.34
N THR A 52 6.36 7.26 0.45
CA THR A 52 6.08 5.90 0.89
C THR A 52 6.59 4.90 -0.14
N LEU A 53 6.22 5.04 -1.42
CA LEU A 53 6.63 4.13 -2.49
C LEU A 53 8.14 4.11 -2.70
N LYS A 54 8.81 5.27 -2.55
CA LYS A 54 10.29 5.36 -2.61
C LYS A 54 11.03 4.64 -1.49
N SER A 55 10.34 4.27 -0.41
CA SER A 55 10.93 3.62 0.76
C SER A 55 10.37 2.22 1.00
N VAL A 56 9.62 1.68 0.04
CA VAL A 56 9.09 0.31 0.11
C VAL A 56 10.22 -0.73 0.08
N ASP A 57 11.31 -0.42 -0.62
CA ASP A 57 12.52 -1.24 -0.71
C ASP A 57 13.21 -1.47 0.63
N ASP A 58 13.07 -0.55 1.60
CA ASP A 58 13.52 -0.74 3.00
C ASP A 58 12.92 -2.02 3.63
N LEU A 59 11.77 -2.47 3.15
CA LEU A 59 11.10 -3.69 3.62
C LEU A 59 11.47 -4.94 2.81
N GLY A 60 12.30 -4.79 1.78
CA GLY A 60 12.64 -5.85 0.83
C GLY A 60 11.56 -6.12 -0.22
N ILE A 61 10.52 -5.29 -0.32
CA ILE A 61 9.49 -5.39 -1.35
C ILE A 61 9.99 -4.71 -2.62
N GLN A 62 9.84 -5.38 -3.77
CA GLN A 62 10.11 -4.82 -5.09
C GLN A 62 8.82 -4.25 -5.68
N CYS A 63 8.79 -2.93 -5.86
CA CYS A 63 7.63 -2.20 -6.39
C CYS A 63 8.10 -1.11 -7.35
N ASP A 64 7.95 -1.35 -8.65
CA ASP A 64 8.49 -0.49 -9.70
C ASP A 64 7.37 0.18 -10.50
N PHE A 65 7.68 1.33 -11.12
CA PHE A 65 6.76 2.00 -12.04
C PHE A 65 7.03 1.54 -13.47
N GLU A 66 6.01 0.94 -14.08
CA GLU A 66 6.06 0.41 -15.44
C GLU A 66 5.41 1.38 -16.39
N GLN A 67 6.21 1.87 -17.34
CA GLN A 67 5.71 2.73 -18.40
C GLN A 67 4.90 1.90 -19.39
N GLN A 68 3.74 2.43 -19.77
CA GLN A 68 2.93 1.79 -20.79
C GLN A 68 3.58 1.94 -22.16
N ASP A 69 3.61 0.86 -22.95
CA ASP A 69 4.26 0.84 -24.26
C ASP A 69 3.75 1.95 -25.18
N GLY A 70 4.67 2.74 -25.72
CA GLY A 70 4.38 3.84 -26.64
C GLY A 70 3.88 5.14 -25.98
N ALA A 71 3.79 5.21 -24.65
CA ALA A 71 3.28 6.40 -23.98
C ALA A 71 4.28 7.57 -23.96
N ARG A 72 3.83 8.74 -24.41
CA ARG A 72 4.44 10.04 -24.06
C ARG A 72 3.85 10.50 -22.71
N ASN A 73 4.65 11.12 -21.84
CA ASN A 73 4.25 11.73 -20.55
C ASN A 73 3.99 10.78 -19.35
N ASN A 74 4.96 9.95 -18.94
CA ASN A 74 4.91 9.16 -17.68
C ASN A 74 3.57 8.43 -17.44
N GLN A 75 2.93 7.92 -18.50
CA GLN A 75 1.73 7.09 -18.35
C GLN A 75 2.17 5.66 -18.09
N GLY A 76 1.62 5.07 -17.04
CA GLY A 76 2.07 3.80 -16.49
C GLY A 76 1.41 3.53 -15.13
N HIS A 77 1.74 2.39 -14.55
CA HIS A 77 1.26 1.98 -13.24
C HIS A 77 2.42 1.38 -12.43
N TYR A 78 2.26 1.34 -11.10
CA TYR A 78 3.16 0.58 -10.25
C TYR A 78 2.82 -0.91 -10.34
N ARG A 79 3.84 -1.75 -10.19
CA ARG A 79 3.69 -3.20 -10.07
C ARG A 79 4.56 -3.71 -8.92
N VAL A 80 3.96 -4.50 -8.04
CA VAL A 80 4.69 -5.28 -7.04
C VAL A 80 5.10 -6.60 -7.68
N THR A 81 6.40 -6.86 -7.79
CA THR A 81 6.95 -8.06 -8.43
C THR A 81 7.46 -9.08 -7.43
N ASP A 82 7.88 -8.63 -6.24
CA ASP A 82 8.34 -9.47 -5.14
C ASP A 82 7.96 -8.83 -3.80
N TRP A 83 7.40 -9.62 -2.89
CA TRP A 83 7.06 -9.20 -1.53
C TRP A 83 8.22 -9.36 -0.54
N GLY A 84 9.30 -10.00 -0.98
CA GLY A 84 10.48 -10.25 -0.16
C GLY A 84 10.13 -11.00 1.12
N PRO A 85 10.47 -10.47 2.31
CA PRO A 85 10.19 -11.14 3.58
C PRO A 85 8.73 -10.99 4.06
N ILE A 86 7.91 -10.23 3.36
CA ILE A 86 6.53 -9.93 3.78
C ILE A 86 5.55 -10.97 3.22
N ARG A 87 4.61 -11.42 4.05
CA ARG A 87 3.51 -12.31 3.63
C ARG A 87 2.28 -11.48 3.24
N PRO A 88 1.93 -11.36 1.94
CA PRO A 88 0.81 -10.52 1.50
C PRO A 88 -0.56 -10.97 2.01
N GLU A 89 -0.71 -12.24 2.33
CA GLU A 89 -1.95 -12.81 2.88
C GLU A 89 -2.30 -12.16 4.22
N TRP A 90 -1.30 -11.90 5.06
CA TRP A 90 -1.50 -11.21 6.35
C TRP A 90 -2.05 -9.80 6.17
N ILE A 91 -1.67 -9.12 5.09
CA ILE A 91 -2.16 -7.76 4.78
C ILE A 91 -3.61 -7.86 4.31
N THR A 92 -3.93 -8.85 3.47
CA THR A 92 -5.30 -9.09 2.99
C THR A 92 -6.26 -9.37 4.15
N GLU A 93 -5.85 -10.19 5.12
CA GLU A 93 -6.65 -10.51 6.31
C GLU A 93 -6.90 -9.31 7.22
N ARG A 94 -6.10 -8.24 7.09
CA ARG A 94 -6.09 -7.08 8.00
C ARG A 94 -6.26 -5.75 7.30
N ALA A 95 -6.64 -5.76 6.02
CA ALA A 95 -6.62 -4.57 5.18
C ALA A 95 -7.51 -3.45 5.77
N ASP A 96 -8.68 -3.82 6.27
CA ASP A 96 -9.63 -2.88 6.89
C ASP A 96 -9.06 -2.26 8.17
N GLU A 97 -8.47 -3.06 9.07
CA GLU A 97 -7.81 -2.55 10.29
C GLU A 97 -6.65 -1.58 9.98
N ILE A 98 -5.90 -1.88 8.92
CA ILE A 98 -4.79 -1.04 8.47
C ILE A 98 -5.33 0.27 7.87
N ALA A 99 -6.38 0.20 7.04
CA ALA A 99 -7.03 1.37 6.46
C ALA A 99 -7.58 2.30 7.55
N ASP A 100 -8.28 1.74 8.54
CA ASP A 100 -8.81 2.46 9.70
C ASP A 100 -7.69 3.15 10.49
N ALA A 101 -6.60 2.42 10.79
CA ALA A 101 -5.45 2.99 11.50
C ALA A 101 -4.77 4.12 10.72
N LEU A 102 -4.84 4.09 9.38
CA LEU A 102 -4.34 5.14 8.49
C LEU A 102 -5.33 6.29 8.27
N GLY A 103 -6.56 6.18 8.79
CA GLY A 103 -7.63 7.15 8.59
C GLY A 103 -8.15 7.20 7.16
N ILE A 104 -8.07 6.08 6.42
CA ILE A 104 -8.59 5.96 5.07
C ILE A 104 -10.07 5.61 5.17
N VAL A 105 -10.94 6.51 4.70
CA VAL A 105 -12.36 6.22 4.59
C VAL A 105 -12.57 5.46 3.29
N THR A 106 -12.69 4.14 3.36
CA THR A 106 -13.12 3.33 2.21
C THR A 106 -14.54 3.74 1.90
N ALA A 107 -14.78 4.38 0.75
CA ALA A 107 -16.15 4.56 0.28
C ALA A 107 -16.73 3.16 0.06
N GLU A 108 -17.78 2.82 0.81
CA GLU A 108 -18.54 1.59 0.62
C GLU A 108 -18.91 1.45 -0.88
N ALA A 109 -18.70 0.25 -1.41
CA ALA A 109 -19.05 -0.16 -2.77
C ALA A 109 -20.55 -0.07 -3.03
#